data_AF-A0A090YSI2-F1
#
_entry.id   AF-A0A090YSI2-F1
#
_cell.length_a   1.000
_cell.length_b   1.000
_cell.length_c   1.000
_cell.angle_alpha   90.00
_cell.angle_beta   90.00
_cell.angle_gamma   90.00
#
_symmetry.space_group_name_H-M   'P 1'
#
loop_
_entity.id
_entity.type
_entity.pdbx_description
1 polymer ?
#
loop_
_entity_poly.entity_id
_entity_poly.type
_entity_poly.pdbx_seq_one_letter_code
_entity_poly.pdbx_strand_id
1 'polypeptide(L)' 'MVELKDEILSSCNYEEVLQLFNFKIRSCLHNTPYQEREDLEQEIKMEIFKKIDVINKLEVTGFFQFLDSGTNN' A
#
# COMPACT_ATOMS: atom_id res chain seq x y z
N MET A 1 -8.70 -0.95 29.56
CA MET A 1 -8.35 -2.09 28.69
C MET A 1 -9.09 -1.84 27.39
N VAL A 2 -8.41 -1.24 26.42
CA VAL A 2 -9.03 -0.97 25.11
C VAL A 2 -8.91 -2.27 24.34
N GLU A 3 -10.04 -2.96 24.15
CA GLU A 3 -10.13 -4.04 23.17
C GLU A 3 -9.86 -3.43 21.80
N LEU A 4 -8.61 -3.57 21.33
CA LEU A 4 -8.27 -3.31 19.96
C LEU A 4 -8.94 -4.43 19.16
N LYS A 5 -10.14 -4.18 18.65
CA LYS A 5 -10.81 -5.11 17.75
C LYS A 5 -9.90 -5.33 16.54
N ASP A 6 -9.39 -6.55 16.41
CA ASP A 6 -8.62 -7.05 15.26
C ASP A 6 -9.38 -7.02 13.92
N GLU A 7 -10.54 -6.36 13.86
CA GLU A 7 -11.41 -6.27 12.67
C GLU A 7 -10.98 -5.19 11.67
N ILE A 8 -9.87 -4.49 11.87
CA ILE A 8 -9.35 -3.51 10.90
C ILE A 8 -8.12 -4.06 10.17
N LEU A 9 -8.24 -5.25 9.58
CA LEU A 9 -7.53 -5.52 8.33
C LEU A 9 -8.50 -5.21 7.19
N SER A 10 -8.95 -3.95 7.15
CA SER A 10 -9.75 -3.45 6.04
C SER A 10 -8.91 -3.63 4.78
N SER A 11 -9.49 -4.30 3.78
CA SER A 11 -8.92 -4.40 2.43
C SER A 11 -8.26 -3.07 2.05
N CYS A 12 -7.01 -3.13 1.62
CA CYS A 12 -6.24 -2.00 1.14
C CYS A 12 -7.04 -1.27 0.05
N ASN A 13 -7.49 -0.05 0.34
CA ASN A 13 -8.30 0.78 -0.55
C ASN A 13 -7.38 1.58 -1.47
N TYR A 14 -7.69 1.58 -2.77
CA TYR A 14 -6.91 2.32 -3.77
C TYR A 14 -6.73 3.79 -3.48
N GLU A 15 -7.77 4.48 -3.02
CA GLU A 15 -7.67 5.92 -2.74
C GLU A 15 -6.72 6.19 -1.57
N GLU A 16 -6.75 5.35 -0.54
CA GLU A 16 -5.87 5.46 0.63
C GLU A 16 -4.41 5.19 0.25
N VAL A 17 -4.17 4.16 -0.58
CA VAL A 17 -2.84 3.85 -1.10
C VAL A 17 -2.33 5.00 -1.97
N LEU A 18 -3.15 5.55 -2.86
CA LEU A 18 -2.76 6.69 -3.67
C LEU A 18 -2.38 7.90 -2.80
N GLN A 19 -3.13 8.19 -1.75
CA GLN A 19 -2.80 9.27 -0.83
C GLN A 19 -1.46 9.04 -0.13
N LEU A 20 -1.18 7.80 0.29
CA LEU A 20 0.09 7.42 0.90
C LEU A 20 1.28 7.65 -0.05
N PHE A 21 1.10 7.33 -1.33
CA PHE A 21 2.15 7.45 -2.35
C PHE A 21 2.22 8.81 -3.04
N ASN A 22 1.23 9.69 -2.87
CA ASN A 22 1.12 10.97 -3.58
C ASN A 22 2.39 11.83 -3.48
N PHE A 23 2.93 11.98 -2.28
CA PHE A 23 4.19 12.72 -2.07
C PHE A 23 5.34 12.14 -2.90
N LYS A 24 5.45 10.81 -2.92
CA LYS A 24 6.51 10.10 -3.64
C LYS A 24 6.32 10.20 -5.16
N ILE A 25 5.09 10.03 -5.66
CA ILE A 25 4.75 10.20 -7.08
C ILE A 25 5.16 11.59 -7.55
N ARG A 26 4.73 12.64 -6.84
CA ARG A 26 5.09 14.03 -7.18
C ARG A 26 6.59 14.28 -7.13
N SER A 27 7.27 13.73 -6.13
CA SER A 27 8.72 13.87 -6.00
C SER A 27 9.47 13.23 -7.16
N CYS A 28 9.04 12.04 -7.61
CA CYS A 28 9.63 11.35 -8.76
C CYS A 28 9.39 12.11 -10.08
N LEU A 29 8.21 12.70 -10.25
CA LEU A 29 7.83 13.43 -11.47
C LEU A 29 8.40 14.86 -11.54
N HIS A 30 8.95 15.38 -10.45
CA HIS A 30 9.50 16.75 -10.40
C HIS A 30 10.55 17.01 -11.49
N ASN A 31 11.39 16.02 -11.78
CA ASN A 31 12.48 16.12 -12.76
C ASN A 31 12.07 15.65 -14.18
N THR A 32 10.80 15.27 -14.37
CA THR A 32 10.28 14.81 -15.66
C THR A 32 9.90 16.00 -16.56
N PRO A 33 10.08 15.92 -17.89
CA PRO A 33 9.58 16.93 -18.82
C PRO A 33 8.06 17.12 -18.69
N TYR A 34 7.58 18.37 -18.74
CA TYR A 34 6.15 18.68 -18.51
C TYR A 34 5.20 17.87 -19.41
N GLN A 35 5.59 17.64 -20.66
CA GLN A 35 4.80 16.92 -21.66
C GLN A 35 4.58 15.44 -21.30
N GLU A 36 5.47 14.84 -20.52
CA GLU A 36 5.44 13.42 -20.15
C GLU A 36 4.89 13.20 -18.73
N ARG A 37 4.78 14.28 -17.92
CA ARG A 37 4.41 14.18 -16.50
C ARG A 37 3.04 13.56 -16.27
N GLU A 38 2.04 13.96 -17.05
CA GLU A 38 0.67 13.48 -16.89
C GLU A 38 0.58 11.98 -17.23
N ASP A 39 1.16 11.60 -18.37
CA ASP A 39 1.17 10.20 -18.82
C ASP A 39 1.88 9.29 -17.80
N LEU A 40 3.06 9.71 -17.32
CA LEU A 40 3.81 8.95 -16.31
C LEU A 40 3.08 8.90 -14.95
N GLU A 41 2.39 9.98 -14.56
CA GLU A 41 1.56 9.97 -13.35
C GLU A 41 0.44 8.93 -13.45
N GLN A 42 -0.23 8.88 -14.60
CA GLN A 42 -1.31 7.91 -14.85
C GLN A 42 -0.78 6.48 -14.90
N GLU A 43 0.38 6.25 -15.53
CA GLU A 43 1.03 4.94 -15.56
C GLU A 43 1.33 4.42 -14.15
N ILE A 44 1.90 5.27 -13.27
CA ILE A 44 2.19 4.90 -11.89
C ILE A 44 0.90 4.56 -11.12
N LYS A 45 -0.16 5.37 -11.29
CA LYS A 45 -1.47 5.13 -10.66
C LYS A 45 -2.08 3.80 -11.13
N MET A 46 -2.02 3.51 -12.42
CA MET A 46 -2.47 2.24 -12.99
C MET A 46 -1.71 1.05 -12.42
N GLU A 47 -0.39 1.16 -12.24
CA GLU A 47 0.38 0.07 -11.63
C GLU A 47 0.08 -0.16 -10.15
N ILE A 48 -0.19 0.92 -9.41
CA ILE A 48 -0.69 0.80 -8.03
C ILE A 48 -2.03 0.07 -8.02
N PHE A 49 -2.97 0.47 -8.88
CA PHE A 49 -4.29 -0.16 -8.98
C PHE A 49 -4.20 -1.67 -9.26
N LYS A 50 -3.38 -2.08 -10.22
CA LYS A 50 -3.18 -3.50 -10.57
C LYS A 50 -2.63 -4.32 -9.39
N LYS A 51 -1.79 -3.71 -8.55
CA LYS A 51 -1.14 -4.39 -7.42
C LYS A 51 -1.97 -4.44 -6.16
N ILE A 52 -3.05 -3.66 -6.06
CA ILE A 52 -3.90 -3.66 -4.87
C ILE A 52 -4.57 -5.00 -4.64
N ASP A 53 -5.06 -5.64 -5.69
CA ASP A 53 -5.64 -6.97 -5.58
C ASP A 53 -4.60 -7.99 -5.09
N VAL A 54 -3.33 -7.82 -5.45
CA VAL A 54 -2.23 -8.66 -4.97
C VAL A 54 -1.98 -8.40 -3.49
N ILE A 55 -1.95 -7.14 -3.06
CA ILE A 55 -1.79 -6.75 -1.65
C ILE A 55 -2.92 -7.32 -0.80
N ASN A 56 -4.17 -7.25 -1.27
CA ASN A 56 -5.34 -7.75 -0.55
C ASN A 56 -5.41 -9.28 -0.47
N LYS A 57 -4.77 -9.99 -1.42
CA LYS A 57 -4.72 -11.45 -1.46
C LYS A 57 -3.48 -12.02 -0.77
N LEU A 58 -2.52 -11.16 -0.39
CA LEU A 58 -1.36 -11.58 0.37
C LEU A 58 -1.82 -11.89 1.80
N GLU A 59 -1.91 -13.18 2.12
CA GLU A 59 -1.99 -13.62 3.51
C GLU A 59 -0.63 -13.37 4.17
N VAL A 60 -0.53 -12.24 4.86
CA VAL A 60 0.67 -11.89 5.63
C VAL A 60 0.40 -12.12 7.10
N THR A 61 1.22 -12.97 7.72
CA THR A 61 1.24 -13.09 9.18
C THR A 61 1.72 -11.76 9.76
N GLY A 62 0.90 -11.14 10.61
CA GLY A 62 1.30 -9.91 11.28
C GLY A 62 2.59 -10.12 12.07
N PHE A 63 3.42 -9.07 12.20
CA PHE A 63 4.72 -9.16 12.88
C PHE A 63 4.63 -9.81 14.28
N PHE A 64 3.61 -9.48 15.06
CA PHE A 64 3.42 -10.07 16.40
C PHE A 64 2.90 -11.51 16.34
N GLN A 65 1.98 -11.84 15.43
CA GLN A 65 1.58 -13.24 15.18
C GLN A 65 2.77 -14.11 14.76
N PHE A 66 3.70 -13.55 13.98
CA PHE A 66 4.94 -14.23 13.61
C PHE A 66 5.81 -14.50 14.85
N LEU A 67 5.97 -13.53 15.75
CA LEU A 67 6.74 -13.73 16.99
C LEU A 67 6.10 -14.77 17.91
N ASP A 68 4.77 -14.75 18.06
CA ASP A 68 4.05 -15.71 18.90
C ASP A 68 4.17 -17.15 18.39
N SER A 69 4.25 -17.33 17.07
CA SER A 69 4.43 -18.66 16.44
C SER A 69 5.78 -19.32 16.76
N GLY A 70 6.78 -18.55 17.22
CA GLY A 70 8.11 -19.05 17.60
C GLY A 70 8.26 -19.46 19.07
N THR A 71 7.26 -19.21 19.92
CA THR A 71 7.39 -19.34 21.40
C THR A 71 6.80 -20.63 21.98
N ASN A 72 6.37 -21.58 21.13
CA ASN A 72 5.92 -22.91 21.56
C ASN A 72 7.03 -23.95 21.32
N ASN A 73 8.08 -23.94 22.15
CA ASN A 73 9.01 -25.05 22.36
C ASN A 73 9.39 -25.12 23.83
#